data_AF-M2ZFS1-F1
#
_entry.id   AF-M2ZFS1-F1
#
_cell.length_a   1.000
_cell.length_b   1.000
_cell.length_c   1.000
_cell.angle_alpha   90.00
_cell.angle_beta   90.00
_cell.angle_gamma   90.00
#
_symmetry.space_group_name_H-M   'P 1'
#
loop_
_entity.id
_entity.type
_entity.pdbx_description
1 polymer ?
#
loop_
_entity_poly.entity_id
_entity_poly.type
_entity_poly.pdbx_seq_one_letter_code
_entity_poly.pdbx_strand_id
1 'polypeptide(L)'
;MTTRSPSSCLRAVSSFHSPNHHALFRQTALQRTLIAFTGKQPQICRWASSSSSSSQPDLSKPEQTALAEIEGLKTSDPINPSRSTLPPPLKLPTRRSENIALYYFRIGRAYGSFYWVGIKAVWFNYQAATQLRERIRRQAGEKKVSRSQEFALMTRSEFQLLARNSHDIGKLPFFGLLVALFGEWLPVIVPFIPGAVPGTCRIPKQIEGMRKKAEERRRSSFRQGISEPAEDQLRLEAAADANSSTEYPISRKEYAAQMLSKLRDDQLFHLSSTLNLHNRIWDRIQLPPPSFLLRRGLSKHLSYLGSDDFLLERYGGAFKLSTEEVEIACEERGLDVLGRPEQKLRENLTWWLARQKDDKGKGSAILAMLFRRPNAWEGQTPGQTKISRK
;
A
#
# COMPACT_ATOMS: atom_id res chain seq x y z
N MET A 1 -6.22 49.49 -55.37
CA MET A 1 -7.27 50.40 -55.88
C MET A 1 -8.53 50.21 -55.05
N THR A 2 -8.78 51.20 -54.19
CA THR A 2 -10.06 51.73 -53.66
C THR A 2 -11.36 51.17 -54.28
N THR A 3 -12.49 50.91 -53.59
CA THR A 3 -13.27 51.79 -52.68
C THR A 3 -14.43 51.06 -51.96
N ARG A 4 -14.66 51.45 -50.69
CA ARG A 4 -15.93 51.86 -50.03
C ARG A 4 -17.12 50.88 -49.77
N SER A 5 -17.37 50.68 -48.47
CA SER A 5 -18.68 50.55 -47.76
C SER A 5 -19.53 51.85 -47.85
N PRO A 6 -20.80 51.98 -47.36
CA PRO A 6 -21.42 51.34 -46.16
C PRO A 6 -22.95 51.03 -46.21
N SER A 7 -23.51 50.49 -45.11
CA SER A 7 -24.81 50.83 -44.44
C SER A 7 -25.41 49.58 -43.74
N SER A 8 -25.42 49.48 -42.39
CA SER A 8 -26.51 49.90 -41.46
C SER A 8 -27.66 48.86 -41.39
N CYS A 9 -28.24 48.38 -40.28
CA CYS A 9 -28.18 48.59 -38.83
C CYS A 9 -28.88 47.39 -38.14
N LEU A 10 -28.44 47.02 -36.93
CA LEU A 10 -29.22 46.83 -35.69
C LEU A 10 -28.67 45.71 -34.79
N ARG A 11 -28.45 46.14 -33.54
CA ARG A 11 -27.96 45.40 -32.38
C ARG A 11 -29.02 44.45 -31.85
N ALA A 12 -28.61 43.26 -31.42
CA ALA A 12 -29.22 42.59 -30.28
C ALA A 12 -28.09 42.02 -29.41
N VAL A 13 -27.93 42.64 -28.23
CA VAL A 13 -27.01 42.23 -27.18
C VAL A 13 -27.68 41.09 -26.41
N SER A 14 -27.05 39.93 -26.33
CA SER A 14 -27.38 38.91 -25.34
C SER A 14 -26.19 38.72 -24.42
N SER A 15 -26.30 39.33 -23.24
CA SER A 15 -25.42 39.15 -22.11
C SER A 15 -25.64 37.75 -21.52
N PHE A 16 -24.66 36.85 -21.64
CA PHE A 16 -24.62 35.63 -20.85
C PHE A 16 -23.95 35.92 -19.51
N HIS A 17 -24.78 36.04 -18.47
CA HIS A 17 -24.39 36.11 -17.08
C HIS A 17 -24.27 34.70 -16.49
N SER A 18 -23.22 34.50 -15.70
CA SER A 18 -22.98 33.31 -14.86
C SER A 18 -24.15 32.99 -13.93
N PRO A 19 -24.48 31.71 -13.70
CA PRO A 19 -25.25 31.32 -12.52
C PRO A 19 -24.31 31.09 -11.33
N ASN A 20 -24.28 32.05 -10.41
CA ASN A 20 -23.95 31.81 -9.01
C ASN A 20 -25.14 31.05 -8.38
N HIS A 21 -24.95 29.77 -8.06
CA HIS A 21 -25.93 29.04 -7.25
C HIS A 21 -25.75 29.40 -5.78
N HIS A 22 -26.60 30.30 -5.29
CA HIS A 22 -26.86 30.46 -3.86
C HIS A 22 -27.59 29.23 -3.32
N ALA A 23 -26.97 28.55 -2.35
CA ALA A 23 -27.59 27.51 -1.56
C ALA A 23 -28.61 28.13 -0.59
N LEU A 24 -29.91 27.97 -0.89
CA LEU A 24 -30.98 28.20 0.07
C LEU A 24 -31.08 26.99 1.00
N PHE A 25 -30.59 27.16 2.24
CA PHE A 25 -30.89 26.28 3.35
C PHE A 25 -32.39 26.40 3.71
N ARG A 26 -33.22 25.49 3.20
CA ARG A 26 -34.54 25.22 3.80
C ARG A 26 -34.34 24.24 4.96
N GLN A 27 -34.44 24.74 6.19
CA GLN A 27 -34.64 23.90 7.36
C GLN A 27 -36.05 23.29 7.28
N THR A 28 -36.14 22.00 6.92
CA THR A 28 -37.35 21.22 7.17
C THR A 28 -37.29 20.68 8.58
N ALA A 29 -38.01 21.34 9.49
CA ALA A 29 -38.31 20.81 10.81
C ALA A 29 -39.27 19.62 10.64
N LEU A 30 -38.76 18.40 10.82
CA LEU A 30 -39.62 17.23 11.02
C LEU A 30 -40.08 17.24 12.47
N GLN A 31 -41.33 17.64 12.70
CA GLN A 31 -42.04 17.44 13.95
C GLN A 31 -42.10 15.93 14.23
N ARG A 32 -41.41 15.49 15.29
CA ARG A 32 -41.60 14.15 15.86
C ARG A 32 -42.88 14.14 16.68
N THR A 33 -43.94 13.58 16.11
CA THR A 33 -45.15 13.21 16.84
C THR A 33 -44.80 12.07 17.81
N LEU A 34 -44.92 12.34 19.11
CA LEU A 34 -44.80 11.32 20.16
C LEU A 34 -46.07 10.48 20.18
N ILE A 35 -46.00 9.25 19.67
CA ILE A 35 -47.03 8.23 19.88
C ILE A 35 -46.64 7.45 21.14
N ALA A 36 -47.39 7.66 22.22
CA ALA A 36 -47.25 6.91 23.45
C ALA A 36 -47.82 5.49 23.25
N PHE A 37 -46.95 4.51 23.08
CA PHE A 37 -47.31 3.09 23.15
C PHE A 37 -47.10 2.60 24.59
N THR A 38 -48.21 2.34 25.28
CA THR A 38 -48.26 1.58 26.53
C THR A 38 -48.12 0.09 26.20
N GLY A 39 -46.88 -0.40 26.16
CA GLY A 39 -46.55 -1.80 25.89
C GLY A 39 -45.86 -2.46 27.08
N LYS A 40 -46.46 -3.55 27.56
CA LYS A 40 -46.01 -4.41 28.67
C LYS A 40 -44.52 -4.75 28.62
N GLN A 41 -43.86 -4.72 29.78
CA GLN A 41 -42.46 -5.16 29.98
C GLN A 41 -42.22 -6.56 29.39
N PRO A 42 -41.26 -6.72 28.46
CA PRO A 42 -40.72 -8.04 28.17
C PRO A 42 -39.72 -8.42 29.27
N GLN A 43 -39.95 -9.59 29.85
CA GLN A 43 -39.06 -10.28 30.77
C GLN A 43 -37.64 -10.35 30.19
N ILE A 44 -36.66 -9.92 30.98
CA ILE A 44 -35.24 -9.97 30.67
C ILE A 44 -34.84 -11.45 30.56
N CYS A 45 -34.78 -11.98 29.34
CA CYS A 45 -34.02 -13.19 29.08
C CYS A 45 -32.57 -12.88 29.42
N ARG A 46 -32.06 -13.42 30.53
CA ARG A 46 -30.63 -13.52 30.80
C ARG A 46 -30.02 -14.36 29.68
N TRP A 47 -29.36 -13.70 28.75
CA TRP A 47 -28.44 -14.39 27.86
C TRP A 47 -27.30 -14.87 28.76
N ALA A 48 -27.23 -16.19 28.96
CA ALA A 48 -26.06 -16.82 29.52
C ALA A 48 -24.87 -16.32 28.68
N SER A 49 -23.99 -15.55 29.33
CA SER A 49 -22.72 -15.16 28.75
C SER A 49 -21.97 -16.46 28.50
N SER A 50 -22.03 -16.95 27.26
CA SER A 50 -21.07 -17.93 26.80
C SER A 50 -19.71 -17.25 26.96
N SER A 51 -18.96 -17.72 27.94
CA SER A 51 -17.55 -17.36 28.10
C SER A 51 -16.89 -17.67 26.77
N SER A 52 -16.64 -16.64 25.97
CA SER A 52 -15.72 -16.74 24.86
C SER A 52 -14.38 -17.07 25.50
N SER A 53 -14.02 -18.36 25.50
CA SER A 53 -12.67 -18.79 25.85
C SER A 53 -11.75 -18.09 24.87
N SER A 54 -11.18 -16.95 25.26
CA SER A 54 -10.08 -16.32 24.54
C SER A 54 -8.92 -17.31 24.65
N SER A 55 -8.87 -18.24 23.71
CA SER A 55 -7.79 -19.20 23.60
C SER A 55 -6.55 -18.37 23.39
N GLN A 56 -5.68 -18.33 24.40
CA GLN A 56 -4.40 -17.62 24.33
C GLN A 56 -3.66 -18.09 23.07
N PRO A 57 -2.92 -17.19 22.39
CA PRO A 57 -2.20 -17.58 21.20
C PRO A 57 -1.16 -18.65 21.55
N ASP A 58 -1.19 -19.74 20.81
CA ASP A 58 -0.24 -20.83 20.88
C ASP A 58 1.10 -20.35 20.32
N LEU A 59 2.06 -20.14 21.22
CA LEU A 59 3.39 -19.61 20.94
C LEU A 59 4.20 -20.46 19.94
N SER A 60 3.79 -21.72 19.71
CA SER A 60 4.44 -22.61 18.74
C SER A 60 3.97 -22.38 17.30
N LYS A 61 2.81 -21.73 17.11
CA LYS A 61 2.18 -21.59 15.78
C LYS A 61 2.65 -20.34 15.04
N PRO A 62 3.26 -20.47 13.85
CA PRO A 62 3.77 -19.33 13.11
C PRO A 62 2.66 -18.36 12.66
N GLU A 63 1.44 -18.84 12.44
CA GLU A 63 0.31 -17.99 12.04
C GLU A 63 -0.20 -17.05 13.16
N GLN A 64 0.12 -17.32 14.43
CA GLN A 64 -0.34 -16.55 15.60
C GLN A 64 0.74 -15.59 16.12
N THR A 65 1.89 -15.53 15.46
CA THR A 65 3.07 -14.83 16.02
C THR A 65 2.83 -13.32 16.18
N ALA A 66 2.19 -12.64 15.21
CA ALA A 66 1.86 -11.23 15.36
C ALA A 66 0.91 -10.95 16.53
N LEU A 67 -0.04 -11.85 16.81
CA LEU A 67 -0.96 -11.69 17.93
C LEU A 67 -0.21 -11.82 19.26
N ALA A 68 0.64 -12.83 19.39
CA ALA A 68 1.47 -13.03 20.57
C ALA A 68 2.45 -11.87 20.82
N GLU A 69 2.99 -11.25 19.76
CA GLU A 69 3.84 -10.06 19.85
C GLU A 69 3.06 -8.84 20.39
N ILE A 70 1.84 -8.60 19.91
CA ILE A 70 1.01 -7.47 20.36
C ILE A 70 0.49 -7.67 21.78
N GLU A 71 0.18 -8.90 22.18
CA GLU A 71 -0.23 -9.25 23.55
C GLU A 71 0.94 -9.23 24.55
N GLY A 72 2.17 -9.03 24.08
CA GLY A 72 3.38 -9.00 24.92
C GLY A 72 3.84 -10.39 25.39
N LEU A 73 3.32 -11.46 24.80
CA LEU A 73 3.66 -12.84 25.10
C LEU A 73 4.96 -13.30 24.41
N LYS A 74 5.38 -12.56 23.37
CA LYS A 74 6.63 -12.80 22.63
C LYS A 74 7.36 -11.48 22.38
N THR A 75 8.68 -11.51 22.42
CA THR A 75 9.52 -10.36 22.04
C THR A 75 9.24 -9.96 20.60
N SER A 76 8.85 -8.69 20.40
CA SER A 76 8.63 -8.10 19.09
C SER A 76 9.91 -7.45 18.55
N ASP A 77 10.15 -7.63 17.25
CA ASP A 77 11.19 -6.88 16.53
C ASP A 77 10.57 -5.53 16.09
N PRO A 78 11.18 -4.37 16.40
CA PRO A 78 10.61 -3.07 16.03
C PRO A 78 10.73 -2.74 14.53
N ILE A 79 11.59 -3.42 13.76
CA ILE A 79 11.80 -3.16 12.33
C ILE A 79 11.26 -4.27 11.44
N ASN A 80 11.40 -5.54 11.80
CA ASN A 80 10.90 -6.64 10.98
C ASN A 80 9.49 -7.04 11.41
N PRO A 81 8.47 -6.95 10.53
CA PRO A 81 7.14 -7.45 10.84
C PRO A 81 7.15 -8.96 11.09
N SER A 82 6.19 -9.42 11.90
CA SER A 82 6.05 -10.83 12.23
C SER A 82 5.93 -11.72 10.98
N ARG A 83 6.46 -12.94 11.07
CA ARG A 83 6.47 -13.90 9.95
C ARG A 83 5.07 -14.29 9.48
N SER A 84 4.05 -14.18 10.33
CA SER A 84 2.65 -14.40 9.96
C SER A 84 2.14 -13.42 8.89
N THR A 85 2.82 -12.29 8.66
CA THR A 85 2.46 -11.34 7.59
C THR A 85 2.96 -11.76 6.21
N LEU A 86 3.77 -12.82 6.13
CA LEU A 86 4.36 -13.34 4.91
C LEU A 86 3.78 -14.72 4.56
N PRO A 87 3.90 -15.17 3.29
CA PRO A 87 3.53 -16.52 2.92
C PRO A 87 4.29 -17.58 3.75
N PRO A 88 3.61 -18.65 4.21
CA PRO A 88 4.28 -19.75 4.89
C PRO A 88 5.19 -20.50 3.90
N PRO A 89 6.26 -21.17 4.39
CA PRO A 89 7.14 -21.92 3.51
C PRO A 89 6.41 -23.10 2.86
N LEU A 90 6.32 -23.09 1.53
CA LEU A 90 5.72 -24.18 0.77
C LEU A 90 6.75 -25.30 0.53
N LYS A 91 6.63 -26.40 1.28
CA LYS A 91 7.48 -27.59 1.12
C LYS A 91 6.76 -28.61 0.24
N LEU A 92 7.17 -28.72 -1.02
CA LEU A 92 6.63 -29.72 -1.94
C LEU A 92 7.38 -31.04 -1.82
N PRO A 93 6.68 -32.20 -1.85
CA PRO A 93 7.34 -33.49 -1.84
C PRO A 93 8.14 -33.72 -3.13
N THR A 94 9.32 -34.32 -3.01
CA THR A 94 10.11 -34.79 -4.16
C THR A 94 9.59 -36.14 -4.63
N ARG A 95 9.49 -36.33 -5.95
CA ARG A 95 9.05 -37.59 -6.53
C ARG A 95 10.13 -38.65 -6.30
N ARG A 96 9.76 -39.73 -5.61
CA ARG A 96 10.60 -40.94 -5.41
C ARG A 96 10.04 -42.09 -6.25
N SER A 97 10.39 -43.34 -5.91
CA SER A 97 9.84 -44.58 -6.49
C SER A 97 8.36 -44.85 -6.13
N GLU A 98 7.63 -43.86 -5.63
CA GLU A 98 6.28 -44.01 -5.13
C GLU A 98 5.22 -43.98 -6.25
N ASN A 99 4.05 -44.54 -5.95
CA ASN A 99 2.88 -44.50 -6.83
C ASN A 99 2.49 -43.06 -7.21
N ILE A 100 2.20 -42.84 -8.49
CA ILE A 100 1.89 -41.53 -9.07
C ILE A 100 0.69 -40.87 -8.37
N ALA A 101 -0.37 -41.64 -8.09
CA ALA A 101 -1.55 -41.15 -7.39
C ALA A 101 -1.23 -40.64 -5.98
N LEU A 102 -0.42 -41.38 -5.23
CA LEU A 102 0.01 -41.00 -3.89
C LEU A 102 0.87 -39.75 -3.91
N TYR A 103 1.74 -39.61 -4.92
CA TYR A 103 2.54 -38.41 -5.13
C TYR A 103 1.67 -37.16 -5.34
N TYR A 104 0.69 -37.22 -6.24
CA TYR A 104 -0.23 -36.09 -6.47
C TYR A 104 -1.11 -35.77 -5.26
N PHE A 105 -1.57 -36.78 -4.51
CA PHE A 105 -2.29 -36.56 -3.25
C PHE A 105 -1.43 -35.80 -2.23
N ARG A 106 -0.15 -36.17 -2.07
CA ARG A 106 0.77 -35.46 -1.16
C ARG A 106 1.04 -34.02 -1.62
N ILE A 107 1.12 -33.77 -2.93
CA ILE A 107 1.18 -32.41 -3.47
C ILE A 107 -0.07 -31.63 -3.09
N GLY A 108 -1.26 -32.19 -3.35
CA GLY A 108 -2.53 -31.55 -3.00
C GLY A 108 -2.63 -31.21 -1.52
N ARG A 109 -2.26 -32.14 -0.64
CA ARG A 109 -2.20 -31.93 0.81
C ARG A 109 -1.23 -30.81 1.19
N ALA A 110 -0.04 -30.75 0.56
CA ALA A 110 0.93 -29.68 0.82
C ALA A 110 0.35 -28.30 0.49
N TYR A 111 -0.27 -28.15 -0.69
CA TYR A 111 -0.96 -26.90 -1.06
C TYR A 111 -2.13 -26.57 -0.13
N GLY A 112 -2.98 -27.55 0.19
CA GLY A 112 -4.11 -27.35 1.12
C GLY A 112 -3.64 -26.86 2.49
N SER A 113 -2.59 -27.46 3.04
CA SER A 113 -2.00 -27.02 4.32
C SER A 113 -1.41 -25.61 4.24
N PHE A 114 -0.73 -25.27 3.13
CA PHE A 114 -0.20 -23.93 2.88
C PHE A 114 -1.30 -22.87 2.86
N TYR A 115 -2.39 -23.11 2.12
CA TYR A 115 -3.53 -22.18 2.06
C TYR A 115 -4.22 -22.04 3.42
N TRP A 116 -4.41 -23.15 4.15
CA TRP A 116 -5.05 -23.12 5.46
C TRP A 116 -4.27 -22.30 6.47
N VAL A 117 -2.94 -22.49 6.53
CA VAL A 117 -2.05 -21.68 7.38
C VAL A 117 -2.08 -20.21 6.95
N GLY A 118 -2.05 -19.93 5.64
CA GLY A 118 -2.15 -18.57 5.11
C GLY A 118 -3.45 -17.86 5.51
N ILE A 119 -4.60 -18.53 5.41
CA ILE A 119 -5.92 -18.01 5.83
C ILE A 119 -5.92 -17.69 7.32
N LYS A 120 -5.46 -18.63 8.15
CA LYS A 120 -5.37 -18.43 9.60
C LYS A 120 -4.49 -17.24 9.94
N ALA A 121 -3.35 -17.10 9.26
CA ALA A 121 -2.46 -15.97 9.47
C ALA A 121 -3.15 -14.63 9.18
N VAL A 122 -3.95 -14.51 8.11
CA VAL A 122 -4.75 -13.28 7.86
C VAL A 122 -5.69 -12.99 9.02
N TRP A 123 -6.38 -14.00 9.53
CA TRP A 123 -7.35 -13.83 10.62
C TRP A 123 -6.69 -13.39 11.93
N PHE A 124 -5.60 -14.06 12.33
CA PHE A 124 -4.85 -13.68 13.53
C PHE A 124 -4.16 -12.32 13.38
N ASN A 125 -3.64 -11.99 12.19
CA ASN A 125 -3.10 -10.67 11.90
C ASN A 125 -4.19 -9.59 11.98
N TYR A 126 -5.42 -9.89 11.60
CA TYR A 126 -6.56 -8.98 11.76
C TYR A 126 -6.90 -8.73 13.23
N GLN A 127 -6.88 -9.77 14.06
CA GLN A 127 -7.03 -9.62 15.51
C GLN A 127 -5.89 -8.77 16.10
N ALA A 128 -4.64 -9.08 15.77
CA ALA A 128 -3.46 -8.34 16.21
C ALA A 128 -3.53 -6.87 15.78
N ALA A 129 -3.91 -6.59 14.53
CA ALA A 129 -4.08 -5.23 14.01
C ALA A 129 -5.20 -4.47 14.73
N THR A 130 -6.27 -5.15 15.14
CA THR A 130 -7.36 -4.55 15.90
C THR A 130 -6.90 -4.18 17.31
N GLN A 131 -6.23 -5.10 18.01
CA GLN A 131 -5.67 -4.83 19.34
C GLN A 131 -4.61 -3.72 19.31
N LEU A 132 -3.76 -3.69 18.28
CA LEU A 132 -2.77 -2.64 18.07
C LEU A 132 -3.42 -1.26 17.92
N ARG A 133 -4.49 -1.15 17.11
CA ARG A 133 -5.25 0.09 16.96
C ARG A 133 -5.87 0.55 18.27
N GLU A 134 -6.40 -0.39 19.06
CA GLU A 134 -6.94 -0.08 20.39
C GLU A 134 -5.85 0.39 21.34
N ARG A 135 -4.67 -0.26 21.34
CA ARG A 135 -3.50 0.15 22.14
C ARG A 135 -3.08 1.58 21.81
N ILE A 136 -2.92 1.89 20.52
CA ILE A 136 -2.56 3.23 20.05
C ILE A 136 -3.62 4.26 20.46
N ARG A 137 -4.90 3.95 20.27
CA ARG A 137 -6.01 4.84 20.66
C ARG A 137 -6.04 5.12 22.16
N ARG A 138 -5.82 4.10 23.00
CA ARG A 138 -5.77 4.25 24.46
C ARG A 138 -4.58 5.11 24.88
N GLN A 139 -3.41 4.91 24.29
CA GLN A 139 -2.21 5.68 24.59
C GLN A 139 -2.31 7.14 24.11
N ALA A 140 -2.95 7.39 22.97
CA ALA A 140 -3.18 8.74 22.47
C ALA A 140 -4.24 9.51 23.26
N GLY A 141 -5.17 8.83 23.94
CA GLY A 141 -6.26 9.47 24.68
C GLY A 141 -7.35 10.12 23.82
N GLU A 142 -7.26 10.01 22.49
CA GLU A 142 -8.15 10.66 21.53
C GLU A 142 -9.02 9.65 20.76
N LYS A 143 -10.21 10.10 20.30
CA LYS A 143 -11.07 9.26 19.45
C LYS A 143 -10.51 9.09 18.03
N LYS A 144 -9.80 10.10 17.51
CA LYS A 144 -9.20 10.11 16.18
C LYS A 144 -7.73 10.48 16.34
N VAL A 145 -6.87 9.47 16.29
CA VAL A 145 -5.42 9.66 16.44
C VAL A 145 -4.86 10.29 15.16
N SER A 146 -4.06 11.34 15.30
CA SER A 146 -3.33 11.92 14.16
C SER A 146 -2.23 10.98 13.68
N ARG A 147 -1.88 11.03 12.39
CA ARG A 147 -0.85 10.14 11.82
C ARG A 147 0.52 10.30 12.49
N SER A 148 0.89 11.52 12.87
CA SER A 148 2.10 11.82 13.64
C SER A 148 2.10 11.16 15.03
N GLN A 149 0.95 11.15 15.72
CA GLN A 149 0.81 10.44 16.99
C GLN A 149 0.86 8.92 16.78
N GLU A 150 0.25 8.39 15.71
CA GLU A 150 0.35 6.97 15.37
C GLU A 150 1.81 6.55 15.20
N PHE A 151 2.61 7.31 14.45
CA PHE A 151 4.04 7.01 14.29
C PHE A 151 4.85 7.18 15.56
N ALA A 152 4.49 8.12 16.43
CA ALA A 152 5.15 8.26 17.74
C ALA A 152 4.97 6.99 18.61
N LEU A 153 3.80 6.34 18.51
CA LEU A 153 3.36 5.23 19.35
C LEU A 153 3.54 3.83 18.72
N MET A 154 4.04 3.77 17.50
CA MET A 154 4.09 2.55 16.69
C MET A 154 5.47 2.33 16.09
N THR A 155 5.88 1.07 16.06
CA THR A 155 7.11 0.62 15.41
C THR A 155 6.92 0.39 13.91
N ARG A 156 8.01 0.17 13.15
CA ARG A 156 7.90 -0.13 11.71
C ARG A 156 7.25 -1.49 11.47
N SER A 157 7.58 -2.49 12.27
CA SER A 157 6.97 -3.83 12.18
C SER A 157 5.45 -3.79 12.36
N GLU A 158 4.97 -3.01 13.32
CA GLU A 158 3.55 -2.77 13.57
C GLU A 158 2.87 -1.99 12.46
N PHE A 159 3.53 -0.97 11.90
CA PHE A 159 3.05 -0.26 10.71
C PHE A 159 2.85 -1.22 9.53
N GLN A 160 3.81 -2.11 9.29
CA GLN A 160 3.74 -3.11 8.22
C GLN A 160 2.62 -4.13 8.46
N LEU A 161 2.39 -4.55 9.71
CA LEU A 161 1.25 -5.38 10.08
C LEU A 161 -0.08 -4.70 9.68
N LEU A 162 -0.27 -3.43 10.05
CA LEU A 162 -1.49 -2.69 9.69
C LEU A 162 -1.65 -2.55 8.18
N ALA A 163 -0.57 -2.21 7.47
CA ALA A 163 -0.58 -1.99 6.03
C ALA A 163 -0.94 -3.27 5.28
N ARG A 164 -0.24 -4.38 5.54
CA ARG A 164 -0.46 -5.68 4.88
C ARG A 164 -1.82 -6.26 5.20
N ASN A 165 -2.21 -6.26 6.49
CA ASN A 165 -3.49 -6.82 6.93
C ASN A 165 -4.69 -6.08 6.30
N SER A 166 -4.62 -4.75 6.14
CA SER A 166 -5.70 -3.97 5.53
C SER A 166 -6.04 -4.42 4.10
N HIS A 167 -5.05 -4.92 3.37
CA HIS A 167 -5.21 -5.44 2.02
C HIS A 167 -5.65 -6.91 2.02
N ASP A 168 -5.08 -7.71 2.91
CA ASP A 168 -5.32 -9.16 2.95
C ASP A 168 -6.70 -9.51 3.48
N ILE A 169 -7.18 -8.83 4.53
CA ILE A 169 -8.51 -9.09 5.10
C ILE A 169 -9.63 -8.80 4.11
N GLY A 170 -9.48 -7.74 3.29
CA GLY A 170 -10.46 -7.37 2.27
C GLY A 170 -10.59 -8.39 1.14
N LYS A 171 -9.60 -9.28 0.97
CA LYS A 171 -9.62 -10.35 -0.04
C LYS A 171 -10.20 -11.66 0.46
N LEU A 172 -10.26 -11.84 1.79
CA LEU A 172 -10.69 -13.09 2.38
C LEU A 172 -12.13 -13.50 1.99
N PRO A 173 -13.11 -12.57 1.88
CA PRO A 173 -14.45 -12.94 1.42
C PRO A 173 -14.46 -13.53 0.00
N PHE A 174 -13.76 -12.88 -0.94
CA PHE A 174 -13.65 -13.36 -2.31
C PHE A 174 -12.89 -14.68 -2.39
N PHE A 175 -11.81 -14.82 -1.61
CA PHE A 175 -11.05 -16.05 -1.55
C PHE A 175 -11.86 -17.21 -0.95
N GLY A 176 -12.67 -16.97 0.07
CA GLY A 176 -13.60 -17.94 0.63
C GLY A 176 -14.61 -18.44 -0.41
N LEU A 177 -15.15 -17.53 -1.24
CA LEU A 177 -16.00 -17.90 -2.37
C LEU A 177 -15.26 -18.78 -3.39
N LEU A 178 -14.01 -18.44 -3.73
CA LEU A 178 -13.19 -19.27 -4.63
C LEU A 178 -12.99 -20.69 -4.06
N VAL A 179 -12.70 -20.82 -2.77
CA VAL A 179 -12.54 -22.12 -2.11
C VAL A 179 -13.86 -22.89 -2.13
N ALA A 180 -15.00 -22.24 -1.88
CA ALA A 180 -16.31 -22.89 -1.90
C ALA A 180 -16.71 -23.39 -3.29
N LEU A 181 -16.39 -22.64 -4.35
CA LEU A 181 -16.72 -23.01 -5.73
C LEU A 181 -15.77 -24.04 -6.32
N PHE A 182 -14.47 -23.91 -6.04
CA PHE A 182 -13.43 -24.69 -6.73
C PHE A 182 -12.77 -25.77 -5.86
N GLY A 183 -12.89 -25.69 -4.53
CA GLY A 183 -12.38 -26.70 -3.60
C GLY A 183 -10.93 -27.12 -3.89
N GLU A 184 -10.78 -28.38 -4.31
CA GLU A 184 -9.49 -29.00 -4.65
C GLU A 184 -8.83 -28.45 -5.93
N TRP A 185 -9.58 -27.81 -6.83
CA TRP A 185 -9.09 -27.24 -8.09
C TRP A 185 -8.45 -25.85 -7.91
N LEU A 186 -8.54 -25.29 -6.70
CA LEU A 186 -8.00 -23.97 -6.37
C LEU A 186 -6.51 -23.78 -6.74
N PRO A 187 -5.58 -24.72 -6.49
CA PRO A 187 -4.18 -24.57 -6.85
C PRO A 187 -3.94 -24.43 -8.37
N VAL A 188 -4.86 -24.95 -9.19
CA VAL A 188 -4.80 -24.80 -10.65
C VAL A 188 -5.28 -23.42 -11.09
N ILE A 189 -6.27 -22.85 -10.41
CA ILE A 189 -6.93 -21.59 -10.79
C ILE A 189 -6.16 -20.36 -10.29
N VAL A 190 -5.67 -20.39 -9.05
CA VAL A 190 -5.00 -19.25 -8.38
C VAL A 190 -3.87 -18.62 -9.21
N PRO A 191 -3.01 -19.38 -9.91
CA PRO A 191 -1.97 -18.81 -10.78
C PRO A 191 -2.50 -17.85 -11.86
N PHE A 192 -3.74 -18.02 -12.32
CA PHE A 192 -4.35 -17.17 -13.36
C PHE A 192 -4.97 -15.89 -12.82
N ILE A 193 -5.28 -15.83 -11.51
CA ILE A 193 -5.90 -14.68 -10.84
C ILE A 193 -5.09 -14.23 -9.62
N PRO A 194 -3.82 -13.82 -9.79
CA PRO A 194 -2.92 -13.57 -8.66
C PRO A 194 -3.35 -12.43 -7.73
N GLY A 195 -4.24 -11.54 -8.18
CA GLY A 195 -4.81 -10.46 -7.39
C GLY A 195 -5.87 -10.92 -6.38
N ALA A 196 -6.51 -12.08 -6.62
CA ALA A 196 -7.64 -12.59 -5.84
C ALA A 196 -7.26 -13.07 -4.44
N VAL A 197 -6.02 -13.52 -4.26
CA VAL A 197 -5.57 -14.20 -3.05
C VAL A 197 -4.91 -13.21 -2.09
N PRO A 198 -5.11 -13.36 -0.76
CA PRO A 198 -4.32 -12.65 0.25
C PRO A 198 -2.82 -12.84 0.04
N GLY A 199 -2.03 -11.85 0.46
CA GLY A 199 -0.57 -11.87 0.42
C GLY A 199 -0.01 -13.15 1.05
N THR A 200 -0.53 -13.53 2.22
CA THR A 200 -0.13 -14.74 2.96
C THR A 200 -0.38 -16.06 2.22
N CYS A 201 -1.23 -16.10 1.17
CA CYS A 201 -1.48 -17.32 0.41
C CYS A 201 -0.97 -17.25 -1.03
N ARG A 202 -0.03 -16.34 -1.32
CA ARG A 202 0.67 -16.29 -2.61
C ARG A 202 1.78 -17.33 -2.69
N ILE A 203 1.75 -18.16 -3.73
CA ILE A 203 2.77 -19.20 -3.95
C ILE A 203 4.12 -18.55 -4.31
N PRO A 204 5.27 -19.08 -3.84
CA PRO A 204 6.59 -18.51 -4.16
C PRO A 204 6.85 -18.31 -5.66
N LYS A 205 6.58 -19.32 -6.49
CA LYS A 205 6.70 -19.20 -7.96
C LYS A 205 5.80 -18.11 -8.55
N GLN A 206 4.64 -17.89 -7.96
CA GLN A 206 3.72 -16.82 -8.37
C GLN A 206 4.30 -15.44 -8.04
N ILE A 207 4.92 -15.28 -6.86
CA ILE A 207 5.61 -14.04 -6.46
C ILE A 207 6.76 -13.74 -7.42
N GLU A 208 7.60 -14.73 -7.74
CA GLU A 208 8.69 -14.58 -8.70
C GLU A 208 8.18 -14.17 -10.09
N GLY A 209 7.11 -14.80 -10.57
CA GLY A 209 6.48 -14.44 -11.85
C GLY A 209 5.90 -13.02 -11.84
N MET A 210 5.33 -12.56 -10.72
CA MET A 210 4.87 -11.18 -10.56
C MET A 210 6.03 -10.20 -10.57
N ARG A 211 7.13 -10.49 -9.88
CA ARG A 211 8.36 -9.68 -9.86
C ARG A 211 8.96 -9.52 -11.26
N LYS A 212 9.05 -10.62 -12.03
CA LYS A 212 9.50 -10.61 -13.43
C LYS A 212 8.64 -9.69 -14.30
N LYS A 213 7.31 -9.84 -14.22
CA LYS A 213 6.35 -9.02 -14.98
C LYS A 213 6.32 -7.56 -14.57
N ALA A 214 6.57 -7.27 -13.28
CA ALA A 214 6.69 -5.91 -12.77
C ALA A 214 7.96 -5.27 -13.35
N GLU A 215 9.12 -5.92 -13.22
CA GLU A 215 10.39 -5.38 -13.71
C GLU A 215 10.40 -5.18 -15.23
N GLU A 216 9.82 -6.11 -16.00
CA GLU A 216 9.63 -5.94 -17.44
C GLU A 216 8.87 -4.65 -17.77
N ARG A 217 7.75 -4.40 -17.08
CA ARG A 217 6.96 -3.17 -17.22
C ARG A 217 7.78 -1.93 -16.86
N ARG A 218 8.57 -1.97 -15.77
CA ARG A 218 9.49 -0.87 -15.44
C ARG A 218 10.47 -0.64 -16.59
N ARG A 219 11.11 -1.68 -17.11
CA ARG A 219 12.09 -1.58 -18.22
C ARG A 219 11.47 -0.94 -19.46
N SER A 220 10.28 -1.36 -19.84
CA SER A 220 9.55 -0.76 -20.96
C SER A 220 9.24 0.73 -20.73
N SER A 221 8.81 1.09 -19.52
CA SER A 221 8.55 2.50 -19.14
C SER A 221 9.80 3.38 -19.22
N PHE A 222 10.95 2.89 -18.76
CA PHE A 222 12.21 3.63 -18.82
C PHE A 222 12.76 3.79 -20.25
N ARG A 223 12.51 2.82 -21.15
CA ARG A 223 12.93 2.92 -22.56
C ARG A 223 12.21 4.04 -23.32
N GLN A 224 11.05 4.49 -22.85
CA GLN A 224 10.31 5.59 -23.47
C GLN A 224 10.96 6.97 -23.22
N GLY A 225 11.95 7.06 -22.31
CA GLY A 225 12.70 8.31 -22.10
C GLY A 225 11.86 9.46 -21.55
N ILE A 226 10.85 9.16 -20.71
CA ILE A 226 9.97 10.17 -20.13
C ILE A 226 10.77 11.17 -19.31
N SER A 227 10.60 12.46 -19.60
CA SER A 227 11.34 13.53 -18.95
C SER A 227 10.91 13.71 -17.49
N GLU A 228 11.90 13.93 -16.63
CA GLU A 228 11.71 14.29 -15.23
C GLU A 228 10.96 15.63 -15.13
N PRO A 229 10.04 15.80 -14.17
CA PRO A 229 9.46 17.11 -13.86
C PRO A 229 10.56 18.08 -13.42
N ALA A 230 10.40 19.36 -13.73
CA ALA A 230 11.35 20.38 -13.31
C ALA A 230 11.30 20.59 -11.78
N GLU A 231 12.44 20.86 -11.15
CA GLU A 231 12.57 20.98 -9.69
C GLU A 231 11.70 22.10 -9.11
N ASP A 232 11.58 23.21 -9.85
CA ASP A 232 10.71 24.34 -9.54
C ASP A 232 9.23 23.94 -9.55
N GLN A 233 8.81 23.11 -10.50
CA GLN A 233 7.45 22.58 -10.59
C GLN A 233 7.09 21.75 -9.35
N LEU A 234 8.02 20.94 -8.86
CA LEU A 234 7.81 20.06 -7.70
C LEU A 234 7.90 20.77 -6.35
N ARG A 235 8.44 21.99 -6.31
CA ARG A 235 8.52 22.76 -5.08
C ARG A 235 7.11 23.06 -4.56
N LEU A 236 6.76 22.43 -3.45
CA LEU A 236 5.65 22.84 -2.61
C LEU A 236 6.28 23.65 -1.47
N GLU A 237 5.74 24.84 -1.22
CA GLU A 237 6.01 25.58 0.01
C GLU A 237 5.40 24.79 1.17
N ALA A 238 6.09 23.73 1.60
CA ALA A 238 5.71 23.00 2.79
C ALA A 238 5.83 23.96 3.97
N ALA A 239 4.72 24.15 4.68
CA ALA A 239 4.62 24.94 5.91
C ALA A 239 5.83 24.71 6.82
N ALA A 240 6.34 25.83 7.34
CA ALA A 240 7.64 26.05 7.95
C ALA A 240 7.89 25.35 9.31
N ASP A 241 7.30 24.18 9.56
CA ASP A 241 7.50 23.46 10.83
C ASP A 241 8.59 22.38 10.70
N ALA A 242 9.75 22.79 10.16
CA ALA A 242 10.90 21.94 9.89
C ALA A 242 11.74 21.61 11.14
N ASN A 243 11.34 22.11 12.32
CA ASN A 243 12.14 22.00 13.55
C ASN A 243 11.76 20.83 14.47
N SER A 244 10.68 20.07 14.18
CA SER A 244 10.37 18.84 14.92
C SER A 244 9.46 17.88 14.12
N SER A 245 9.87 17.50 12.91
CA SER A 245 9.03 16.67 12.04
C SER A 245 8.86 15.25 12.62
N THR A 246 7.73 14.99 13.27
CA THR A 246 7.28 13.67 13.76
C THR A 246 6.86 12.72 12.63
N GLU A 247 6.83 13.21 11.39
CA GLU A 247 6.61 12.45 10.17
C GLU A 247 7.18 13.19 8.95
N TYR A 248 7.45 12.46 7.87
CA TYR A 248 7.77 13.08 6.57
C TYR A 248 6.53 13.66 5.89
N PRO A 249 6.59 14.87 5.28
CA PRO A 249 5.45 15.48 4.58
C PRO A 249 4.78 14.57 3.54
N ILE A 250 5.58 13.83 2.76
CA ILE A 250 5.07 12.89 1.75
C ILE A 250 4.26 11.73 2.33
N SER A 251 4.37 11.46 3.64
CA SER A 251 3.52 10.50 4.35
C SER A 251 2.05 10.89 4.32
N ARG A 252 1.72 12.18 4.16
CA ARG A 252 0.35 12.67 4.06
C ARG A 252 -0.19 12.47 2.65
N LYS A 253 -1.32 11.78 2.54
CA LYS A 253 -1.91 11.43 1.23
C LYS A 253 -2.31 12.68 0.44
N GLU A 254 -2.81 13.70 1.13
CA GLU A 254 -3.25 14.97 0.56
C GLU A 254 -2.05 15.72 -0.03
N TYR A 255 -0.92 15.73 0.70
CA TYR A 255 0.34 16.32 0.22
C TYR A 255 0.85 15.58 -1.02
N ALA A 256 0.88 14.24 -0.99
CA ALA A 256 1.24 13.43 -2.16
C ALA A 256 0.31 13.70 -3.35
N ALA A 257 -1.01 13.82 -3.13
CA ALA A 257 -1.97 14.13 -4.18
C ALA A 257 -1.76 15.53 -4.78
N GLN A 258 -1.47 16.54 -3.96
CA GLN A 258 -1.17 17.89 -4.41
C GLN A 258 0.09 17.93 -5.28
N MET A 259 1.15 17.23 -4.86
CA MET A 259 2.36 17.10 -5.66
C MET A 259 2.10 16.42 -7.01
N LEU A 260 1.36 15.30 -7.01
CA LEU A 260 1.01 14.56 -8.22
C LEU A 260 0.05 15.32 -9.15
N SER A 261 -0.71 16.29 -8.64
CA SER A 261 -1.60 17.13 -9.46
C SER A 261 -0.83 17.96 -10.49
N LYS A 262 0.44 18.26 -10.19
CA LYS A 262 1.33 19.04 -11.07
C LYS A 262 1.94 18.20 -12.19
N LEU A 263 1.91 16.86 -12.09
CA LEU A 263 2.51 15.98 -13.08
C LEU A 263 1.62 15.79 -14.30
N ARG A 264 2.28 15.67 -15.46
CA ARG A 264 1.64 15.30 -16.73
C ARG A 264 1.21 13.82 -16.70
N ASP A 265 0.35 13.45 -17.64
CA ASP A 265 -0.23 12.12 -17.67
C ASP A 265 0.77 11.04 -18.10
N ASP A 266 1.73 11.36 -18.97
CA ASP A 266 2.88 10.49 -19.32
C ASP A 266 3.76 10.21 -18.09
N GLN A 267 4.02 11.24 -17.28
CA GLN A 267 4.78 11.15 -16.04
C GLN A 267 4.06 10.29 -14.99
N LEU A 268 2.74 10.47 -14.82
CA LEU A 268 1.94 9.65 -13.92
C LEU A 268 1.89 8.19 -14.36
N PHE A 269 1.76 7.95 -15.65
CA PHE A 269 1.80 6.61 -16.22
C PHE A 269 3.17 5.96 -16.00
N HIS A 270 4.26 6.70 -16.19
CA HIS A 270 5.61 6.24 -15.92
C HIS A 270 5.78 5.82 -14.45
N LEU A 271 5.41 6.69 -13.51
CA LEU A 271 5.49 6.40 -12.07
C LEU A 271 4.65 5.17 -11.69
N SER A 272 3.43 5.08 -12.23
CA SER A 272 2.55 3.93 -11.99
C SER A 272 3.12 2.63 -12.57
N SER A 273 3.84 2.71 -13.68
CA SER A 273 4.55 1.58 -14.30
C SER A 273 5.76 1.16 -13.48
N THR A 274 6.56 2.13 -13.01
CA THR A 274 7.74 1.90 -12.15
C THR A 274 7.34 1.25 -10.82
N LEU A 275 6.26 1.73 -10.20
CA LEU A 275 5.74 1.19 -8.94
C LEU A 275 4.77 0.01 -9.13
N ASN A 276 4.47 -0.38 -10.38
CA ASN A 276 3.56 -1.46 -10.73
C ASN A 276 2.15 -1.35 -10.10
N LEU A 277 1.55 -0.15 -10.10
CA LEU A 277 0.32 0.13 -9.35
C LEU A 277 -0.98 -0.05 -10.14
N HIS A 278 -0.95 0.15 -11.46
CA HIS A 278 -2.16 -0.02 -12.28
C HIS A 278 -2.35 -1.47 -12.73
N ASN A 279 -3.61 -1.86 -12.87
CA ASN A 279 -4.00 -3.19 -13.30
C ASN A 279 -3.52 -3.46 -14.74
N ARG A 280 -3.01 -4.66 -15.01
CA ARG A 280 -2.55 -5.09 -16.34
C ARG A 280 -3.66 -5.18 -17.37
N ILE A 281 -4.93 -5.10 -16.96
CA ILE A 281 -6.05 -5.04 -17.90
C ILE A 281 -5.92 -3.87 -18.88
N TRP A 282 -5.37 -2.74 -18.43
CA TRP A 282 -5.12 -1.56 -19.25
C TRP A 282 -4.15 -1.85 -20.40
N ASP A 283 -3.06 -2.58 -20.12
CA ASP A 283 -2.12 -3.03 -21.16
C ASP A 283 -2.81 -3.97 -22.16
N ARG A 284 -3.70 -4.85 -21.69
CA ARG A 284 -4.41 -5.82 -22.54
C ARG A 284 -5.38 -5.15 -23.49
N ILE A 285 -6.10 -4.13 -23.03
CA ILE A 285 -7.04 -3.37 -23.85
C ILE A 285 -6.36 -2.24 -24.65
N GLN A 286 -5.03 -2.11 -24.55
CA GLN A 286 -4.22 -1.11 -25.24
C GLN A 286 -4.66 0.35 -25.00
N LEU A 287 -5.21 0.63 -23.81
CA LEU A 287 -5.61 1.97 -23.40
C LEU A 287 -4.91 2.38 -22.11
N PRO A 288 -4.45 3.63 -21.99
CA PRO A 288 -3.87 4.12 -20.74
C PRO A 288 -4.95 4.16 -19.64
N PRO A 289 -4.59 3.85 -18.38
CA PRO A 289 -5.49 4.05 -17.26
C PRO A 289 -5.86 5.53 -17.12
N PRO A 290 -7.11 5.87 -16.82
CA PRO A 290 -7.53 7.24 -16.54
C PRO A 290 -6.66 7.91 -15.46
N SER A 291 -6.27 9.16 -15.69
CA SER A 291 -5.29 9.89 -14.87
C SER A 291 -5.74 10.05 -13.41
N PHE A 292 -7.05 10.11 -13.13
CA PHE A 292 -7.57 10.14 -11.75
C PHE A 292 -7.31 8.83 -10.99
N LEU A 293 -7.36 7.67 -11.66
CA LEU A 293 -7.04 6.38 -11.06
C LEU A 293 -5.54 6.28 -10.76
N LEU A 294 -4.70 6.78 -11.68
CA LEU A 294 -3.25 6.87 -11.48
C LEU A 294 -2.93 7.73 -10.25
N ARG A 295 -3.46 8.96 -10.17
CA ARG A 295 -3.25 9.87 -9.03
C ARG A 295 -3.73 9.27 -7.71
N ARG A 296 -4.87 8.56 -7.70
CA ARG A 296 -5.38 7.88 -6.50
C ARG A 296 -4.46 6.76 -6.02
N GLY A 297 -3.97 5.93 -6.95
CA GLY A 297 -3.06 4.83 -6.64
C GLY A 297 -1.69 5.34 -6.16
N LEU A 298 -1.13 6.30 -6.90
CA LEU A 298 0.16 6.91 -6.60
C LEU A 298 0.14 7.67 -5.28
N SER A 299 -0.86 8.52 -5.01
CA SER A 299 -0.93 9.26 -3.73
C SER A 299 -0.98 8.32 -2.52
N LYS A 300 -1.75 7.21 -2.62
CA LYS A 300 -1.80 6.18 -1.57
C LYS A 300 -0.44 5.51 -1.39
N HIS A 301 0.23 5.13 -2.48
CA HIS A 301 1.50 4.41 -2.42
C HIS A 301 2.66 5.30 -1.97
N LEU A 302 2.75 6.54 -2.45
CA LEU A 302 3.76 7.50 -2.01
C LEU A 302 3.58 7.87 -0.53
N SER A 303 2.33 8.00 -0.05
CA SER A 303 2.02 8.14 1.37
C SER A 303 2.50 6.94 2.19
N TYR A 304 2.32 5.72 1.69
CA TYR A 304 2.84 4.51 2.32
C TYR A 304 4.38 4.52 2.35
N LEU A 305 5.05 4.78 1.21
CA LEU A 305 6.51 4.81 1.13
C LEU A 305 7.11 5.87 2.03
N GLY A 306 6.55 7.08 2.08
CA GLY A 306 7.00 8.14 2.99
C GLY A 306 6.97 7.72 4.46
N SER A 307 5.92 6.99 4.85
CA SER A 307 5.77 6.47 6.20
C SER A 307 6.72 5.32 6.51
N ASP A 308 6.90 4.39 5.57
CA ASP A 308 7.85 3.30 5.72
C ASP A 308 9.30 3.80 5.73
N ASP A 309 9.66 4.76 4.88
CA ASP A 309 10.99 5.39 4.83
C ASP A 309 11.32 6.09 6.17
N PHE A 310 10.37 6.87 6.71
CA PHE A 310 10.51 7.52 8.02
C PHE A 310 10.74 6.50 9.14
N LEU A 311 9.94 5.43 9.18
CA LEU A 311 10.05 4.40 10.21
C LEU A 311 11.29 3.53 10.04
N LEU A 312 11.69 3.21 8.80
CA LEU A 312 12.94 2.51 8.52
C LEU A 312 14.13 3.28 9.03
N GLU A 313 14.21 4.59 8.74
CA GLU A 313 15.28 5.44 9.25
C GLU A 313 15.33 5.40 10.78
N ARG A 314 14.18 5.56 11.43
CA ARG A 314 14.05 5.59 12.91
C ARG A 314 14.50 4.30 13.59
N TYR A 315 14.23 3.14 13.00
CA TYR A 315 14.45 1.83 13.64
C TYR A 315 15.73 1.10 13.21
N GLY A 316 16.56 1.71 12.35
CA GLY A 316 17.92 1.21 12.06
C GLY A 316 18.26 0.96 10.59
N GLY A 317 17.39 1.39 9.67
CA GLY A 317 17.62 1.38 8.24
C GLY A 317 17.71 -0.01 7.62
N ALA A 318 18.31 -0.06 6.43
CA ALA A 318 18.36 -1.28 5.61
C ALA A 318 19.16 -2.44 6.26
N PHE A 319 20.10 -2.17 7.16
CA PHE A 319 20.97 -3.18 7.75
C PHE A 319 20.26 -4.11 8.74
N LYS A 320 19.24 -3.62 9.45
CA LYS A 320 18.49 -4.43 10.42
C LYS A 320 17.35 -5.24 9.81
N LEU A 321 17.05 -5.05 8.52
CA LEU A 321 16.03 -5.82 7.83
C LEU A 321 16.49 -7.27 7.60
N SER A 322 15.57 -8.21 7.72
CA SER A 322 15.75 -9.59 7.23
C SER A 322 15.90 -9.60 5.70
N THR A 323 16.50 -10.66 5.15
CA THR A 323 16.75 -10.78 3.71
C THR A 323 15.46 -10.62 2.89
N GLU A 324 14.38 -11.29 3.29
CA GLU A 324 13.09 -11.19 2.61
C GLU A 324 12.48 -9.79 2.70
N GLU A 325 12.62 -9.11 3.84
CA GLU A 325 12.11 -7.76 4.02
C GLU A 325 12.91 -6.71 3.24
N VAL A 326 14.22 -6.92 3.03
CA VAL A 326 15.02 -6.09 2.13
C VAL A 326 14.49 -6.20 0.70
N GLU A 327 14.24 -7.42 0.22
CA GLU A 327 13.68 -7.64 -1.11
C GLU A 327 12.31 -6.97 -1.27
N ILE A 328 11.42 -7.14 -0.30
CA ILE A 328 10.08 -6.55 -0.32
C ILE A 328 10.16 -5.01 -0.31
N ALA A 329 10.96 -4.44 0.60
CA ALA A 329 11.14 -3.00 0.70
C ALA A 329 11.73 -2.39 -0.58
N CYS A 330 12.67 -3.08 -1.21
CA CYS A 330 13.22 -2.69 -2.52
C CYS A 330 12.17 -2.77 -3.63
N GLU A 331 11.40 -3.86 -3.69
CA GLU A 331 10.34 -4.07 -4.68
C GLU A 331 9.25 -2.98 -4.59
N GLU A 332 8.81 -2.63 -3.38
CA GLU A 332 7.81 -1.59 -3.12
C GLU A 332 8.27 -0.20 -3.55
N ARG A 333 9.58 0.05 -3.54
CA ARG A 333 10.22 1.29 -4.04
C ARG A 333 10.50 1.28 -5.54
N GLY A 334 10.14 0.19 -6.24
CA GLY A 334 10.37 0.05 -7.68
C GLY A 334 11.80 -0.36 -8.05
N LEU A 335 12.58 -0.88 -7.10
CA LEU A 335 13.94 -1.37 -7.35
C LEU A 335 13.90 -2.78 -7.96
N ASP A 336 14.92 -3.08 -8.77
CA ASP A 336 15.09 -4.40 -9.38
C ASP A 336 15.68 -5.36 -8.34
N VAL A 337 14.93 -6.41 -8.01
CA VAL A 337 15.32 -7.45 -7.04
C VAL A 337 15.71 -8.77 -7.72
N LEU A 338 15.50 -8.89 -9.04
CA LEU A 338 15.65 -10.16 -9.73
C LEU A 338 17.13 -10.51 -9.91
N GLY A 339 17.56 -11.61 -9.27
CA GLY A 339 18.93 -12.10 -9.39
C GLY A 339 19.98 -11.14 -8.82
N ARG A 340 19.58 -10.22 -7.95
CA ARG A 340 20.50 -9.27 -7.30
C ARG A 340 21.03 -9.85 -5.99
N PRO A 341 22.33 -9.67 -5.68
CA PRO A 341 22.85 -10.08 -4.39
C PRO A 341 22.25 -9.21 -3.29
N GLU A 342 21.99 -9.82 -2.12
CA GLU A 342 21.38 -9.14 -0.97
C GLU A 342 22.15 -7.86 -0.58
N GLN A 343 23.48 -7.91 -0.60
CA GLN A 343 24.33 -6.76 -0.29
C GLN A 343 24.00 -5.54 -1.17
N LYS A 344 23.86 -5.74 -2.48
CA LYS A 344 23.55 -4.63 -3.41
C LYS A 344 22.14 -4.07 -3.17
N LEU A 345 21.19 -4.91 -2.76
CA LEU A 345 19.85 -4.45 -2.38
C LEU A 345 19.90 -3.57 -1.12
N ARG A 346 20.68 -3.99 -0.11
CA ARG A 346 20.90 -3.19 1.10
C ARG A 346 21.59 -1.86 0.80
N GLU A 347 22.60 -1.85 -0.07
CA GLU A 347 23.27 -0.64 -0.54
C GLU A 347 22.30 0.31 -1.24
N ASN A 348 21.51 -0.19 -2.20
CA ASN A 348 20.52 0.61 -2.92
C ASN A 348 19.45 1.19 -1.99
N LEU A 349 18.95 0.39 -1.04
CA LEU A 349 17.95 0.84 -0.06
C LEU A 349 18.55 1.88 0.91
N THR A 350 19.81 1.68 1.34
CA THR A 350 20.51 2.66 2.19
C THR A 350 20.67 3.99 1.47
N TRP A 351 21.05 3.95 0.19
CA TRP A 351 21.17 5.15 -0.63
C TRP A 351 19.81 5.85 -0.80
N TRP A 352 18.74 5.09 -1.06
CA TRP A 352 17.38 5.62 -1.14
C TRP A 352 16.97 6.37 0.13
N LEU A 353 17.18 5.74 1.30
CA LEU A 353 16.82 6.32 2.60
C LEU A 353 17.65 7.57 2.91
N ALA A 354 18.95 7.56 2.60
CA ALA A 354 19.80 8.74 2.76
C ALA A 354 19.27 9.92 1.92
N ARG A 355 18.83 9.66 0.68
CA ARG A 355 18.29 10.70 -0.19
C ARG A 355 16.93 11.23 0.29
N GLN A 356 16.06 10.38 0.84
CA GLN A 356 14.83 10.82 1.49
C GLN A 356 15.10 11.72 2.70
N LYS A 357 16.10 11.34 3.51
CA LYS A 357 16.54 12.10 4.69
C LYS A 357 17.06 13.48 4.31
N ASP A 358 17.93 13.56 3.30
CA ASP A 358 18.46 14.83 2.78
C ASP A 358 17.33 15.76 2.29
N ASP A 359 16.30 15.18 1.65
CA ASP A 359 15.11 15.90 1.19
C ASP A 359 14.10 16.20 2.32
N LYS A 360 14.36 15.72 3.54
CA LYS A 360 13.44 15.78 4.70
C LYS A 360 12.04 15.24 4.35
N GLY A 361 11.99 14.23 3.48
CA GLY A 361 10.73 13.61 3.02
C GLY A 361 9.76 14.57 2.33
N LYS A 362 10.26 15.66 1.71
CA LYS A 362 9.44 16.57 0.90
C LYS A 362 8.95 15.93 -0.39
N GLY A 363 9.52 14.80 -0.82
CA GLY A 363 9.10 14.03 -1.97
C GLY A 363 9.74 14.45 -3.30
N SER A 364 10.68 15.41 -3.30
CA SER A 364 11.48 15.68 -4.51
C SER A 364 12.43 14.51 -4.77
N ALA A 365 13.05 13.99 -3.71
CA ALA A 365 13.95 12.84 -3.79
C ALA A 365 13.25 11.58 -4.30
N ILE A 366 12.05 11.28 -3.81
CA ILE A 366 11.34 10.05 -4.20
C ILE A 366 10.98 10.11 -5.68
N LEU A 367 10.53 11.26 -6.18
CA LEU A 367 10.23 11.44 -7.59
C LEU A 367 11.49 11.33 -8.45
N ALA A 368 12.56 12.05 -8.10
CA ALA A 368 13.83 11.97 -8.83
C ALA A 368 14.36 10.54 -8.92
N MET A 369 14.25 9.76 -7.84
CA MET A 369 14.65 8.34 -7.83
C MET A 369 13.70 7.45 -8.63
N LEU A 370 12.40 7.75 -8.73
CA LEU A 370 11.47 6.98 -9.54
C LEU A 370 11.58 7.27 -11.04
N PHE A 371 12.11 8.44 -11.43
CA PHE A 371 12.45 8.79 -12.82
C PHE A 371 13.86 8.37 -13.25
N ARG A 372 14.72 7.90 -12.31
CA ARG A 372 16.11 7.52 -12.58
C ARG A 372 16.40 6.10 -12.09
N ARG A 373 16.95 5.23 -12.94
CA ARG A 373 17.33 3.87 -12.53
C ARG A 373 18.46 3.89 -11.48
N PRO A 374 18.55 2.86 -10.60
CA PRO A 374 19.63 2.75 -9.64
C PRO A 374 21.05 2.80 -10.23
N ASN A 375 21.24 2.25 -11.44
CA ASN A 375 22.53 2.34 -12.14
C ASN A 375 22.94 3.80 -12.45
N ALA A 376 21.99 4.72 -12.54
CA ALA A 376 22.24 6.15 -12.73
C ALA A 376 22.49 6.90 -11.39
N TRP A 377 22.37 6.23 -10.25
CA TRP A 377 22.76 6.76 -8.94
C TRP A 377 24.26 6.55 -8.67
N GLU A 378 24.89 5.59 -9.36
CA GLU A 378 26.32 5.29 -9.22
C GLU A 378 27.15 6.52 -9.62
N GLY A 379 27.99 7.00 -8.70
CA GLY A 379 28.75 8.26 -8.84
C GLY A 379 28.10 9.50 -8.20
N GLN A 380 26.84 9.42 -7.74
CA GLN A 380 26.19 10.47 -6.95
C GLN A 380 26.25 10.08 -5.47
N THR A 381 27.28 10.53 -4.75
CA THR A 381 27.32 10.38 -3.28
C THR A 381 26.24 11.24 -2.62
N PRO A 382 25.47 10.70 -1.65
CA PRO A 382 24.60 11.51 -0.80
C PRO A 382 25.41 12.67 -0.20
N GLY A 383 24.90 13.90 -0.32
CA GLY A 383 25.60 15.10 0.13
C GLY A 383 26.36 15.91 -0.93
N GLN A 384 26.57 15.41 -2.16
CA GLN A 384 27.07 16.29 -3.25
C GLN A 384 25.91 17.11 -3.83
N THR A 385 25.83 18.38 -3.44
CA THR A 385 25.02 19.37 -4.13
C THR A 385 25.43 19.37 -5.61
N LYS A 386 24.50 19.05 -6.53
CA LYS A 386 24.75 19.25 -7.97
C LYS A 386 25.02 20.74 -8.18
N ILE A 387 26.29 21.12 -8.30
CA ILE A 387 26.66 22.38 -8.93
C ILE A 387 26.23 22.21 -10.39
N SER A 388 25.09 22.80 -10.73
CA SER A 388 24.62 22.88 -12.10
C SER A 388 25.72 23.56 -12.91
N ARG A 389 26.38 22.82 -13.82
CA ARG A 389 27.14 23.47 -14.90
C ARG A 389 26.10 24.17 -15.77
N LYS A 390 26.20 25.50 -15.77
CA LYS A 390 25.39 26.42 -16.58
C LYS A 390 25.48 26.09 -18.06
#